data_AF-D6CW41-F1
#
_entry.id   AF-D6CW41-F1
#
_cell.length_a   1.000
_cell.length_b   1.000
_cell.length_c   1.000
_cell.angle_alpha   90.00
_cell.angle_beta   90.00
_cell.angle_gamma   90.00
#
_symmetry.space_group_name_H-M   'P 1'
#
loop_
_entity.id
_entity.type
_entity.pdbx_description
1 polymer ?
#
loop_
_entity_poly.entity_id
_entity_poly.type
_entity_poly.pdbx_seq_one_letter_code
_entity_poly.pdbx_strand_id
1 'polypeptide(L)'
;MTHLLCEPVRHGRARLLSEDGAYFGRSAKGWFFGFQIHALIHQPTGVVLTAMLLPGNWDDRRAVRALALSTGGGVLLGDQGYSGKETFDWPCGQAQTLRVMPSDEDREGLSAISQVRQRIESSFSSLWRRFADRVYSRSWRGLWTSLLVKILDFNMERAGIIATA
;
A
#
# COMPACT_ATOMS: atom_id res chain seq x y z
N MET A 1 4.05 0.90 2.36
CA MET A 1 4.35 -0.54 2.39
C MET A 1 3.81 -1.21 1.13
N THR A 2 4.64 -2.04 0.51
CA THR A 2 4.36 -2.69 -0.77
C THR A 2 4.37 -4.21 -0.60
N HIS A 3 3.26 -4.89 -0.89
CA HIS A 3 3.19 -6.37 -0.92
C HIS A 3 2.96 -6.88 -2.35
N LEU A 4 3.52 -8.07 -2.63
CA LEU A 4 3.61 -8.64 -3.97
C LEU A 4 2.50 -9.66 -4.19
N LEU A 5 1.73 -9.52 -5.28
CA LEU A 5 0.58 -10.38 -5.56
C LEU A 5 0.94 -11.81 -6.03
N CYS A 6 2.14 -12.05 -6.56
CA CYS A 6 2.55 -13.37 -7.05
C CYS A 6 4.00 -13.71 -6.70
N GLU A 7 4.22 -14.93 -6.20
CA GLU A 7 5.55 -15.49 -5.97
C GLU A 7 6.21 -15.95 -7.29
N PRO A 8 7.55 -15.86 -7.41
CA PRO A 8 8.29 -16.26 -8.62
C PRO A 8 7.94 -17.66 -9.15
N VAL A 9 7.71 -18.61 -8.24
CA VAL A 9 7.46 -20.01 -8.58
C VAL A 9 6.11 -20.22 -9.29
N ARG A 10 5.17 -19.27 -9.18
CA ARG A 10 3.84 -19.36 -9.78
C ARG A 10 3.70 -18.56 -11.07
N HIS A 11 4.75 -17.87 -11.52
CA HIS A 11 4.68 -16.95 -12.68
C HIS A 11 4.18 -17.63 -13.96
N GLY A 12 4.65 -18.85 -14.28
CA GLY A 12 4.30 -19.56 -15.52
C GLY A 12 2.88 -20.13 -15.53
N ARG A 13 2.20 -20.17 -14.37
CA ARG A 13 0.80 -20.64 -14.23
C ARG A 13 -0.17 -19.48 -14.02
N ALA A 14 0.36 -18.29 -13.72
CA ALA A 14 -0.41 -17.10 -13.48
C ALA A 14 -0.89 -16.53 -14.82
N ARG A 15 -2.15 -16.81 -15.17
CA ARG A 15 -2.88 -16.03 -16.19
C ARG A 15 -3.28 -14.68 -15.60
N LEU A 16 -2.32 -13.97 -15.03
CA LEU A 16 -2.51 -12.65 -14.46
C LEU A 16 -2.43 -11.66 -15.60
N LEU A 17 -3.59 -11.10 -15.96
CA LEU A 17 -3.84 -9.75 -16.50
C LEU A 17 -2.64 -8.98 -17.09
N SER A 18 -1.85 -9.58 -17.96
CA SER A 18 -0.69 -8.92 -18.57
C SER A 18 -1.16 -7.73 -19.41
N GLU A 19 -2.33 -7.88 -20.05
CA GLU A 19 -3.03 -6.83 -20.78
C GLU A 19 -3.62 -5.75 -19.87
N ASP A 20 -3.90 -6.04 -18.58
CA ASP A 20 -4.40 -5.05 -17.61
C ASP A 20 -3.33 -4.58 -16.60
N GLY A 21 -2.05 -4.77 -16.89
CA GLY A 21 -0.96 -4.15 -16.13
C GLY A 21 -0.19 -5.05 -15.16
N ALA A 22 -0.31 -6.37 -15.23
CA ALA A 22 0.56 -7.28 -14.48
C ALA A 22 1.95 -7.36 -15.15
N TYR A 23 2.99 -6.88 -14.47
CA TYR A 23 4.37 -6.85 -15.00
C TYR A 23 5.39 -7.36 -13.98
N PHE A 24 6.60 -7.68 -14.46
CA PHE A 24 7.72 -8.03 -13.61
C PHE A 24 8.23 -6.81 -12.83
N GLY A 25 8.36 -6.96 -11.52
CA GLY A 25 8.90 -5.96 -10.62
C GLY A 25 10.03 -6.51 -9.77
N ARG A 26 10.81 -5.62 -9.16
CA ARG A 26 11.88 -5.97 -8.21
C ARG A 26 11.58 -5.38 -6.85
N SER A 27 11.61 -6.23 -5.83
CA SER A 27 11.48 -5.84 -4.42
C SER A 27 12.77 -6.13 -3.66
N ALA A 28 12.86 -5.70 -2.40
CA ALA A 28 13.94 -6.08 -1.50
C ALA A 28 14.07 -7.61 -1.32
N LYS A 29 12.98 -8.36 -1.49
CA LYS A 29 12.93 -9.83 -1.36
C LYS A 29 13.21 -10.57 -2.67
N GLY A 30 13.40 -9.86 -3.79
CA GLY A 30 13.64 -10.43 -5.11
C GLY A 30 12.59 -10.01 -6.16
N TRP A 31 12.65 -10.68 -7.31
CA TRP A 31 11.74 -10.47 -8.44
C TRP A 31 10.33 -10.98 -8.13
N PHE A 32 9.32 -10.36 -8.72
CA PHE A 32 7.93 -10.82 -8.67
C PHE A 32 7.21 -10.47 -9.98
N PHE A 33 6.06 -11.07 -10.23
CA PHE A 33 5.21 -10.76 -11.37
C PHE A 33 3.80 -10.37 -10.90
N GLY A 34 3.30 -9.20 -11.27
CA GLY A 34 1.94 -8.80 -10.93
C GLY A 34 1.82 -7.33 -10.58
N PHE A 35 1.06 -7.06 -9.52
CA PHE A 35 0.76 -5.70 -9.04
C PHE A 35 1.37 -5.48 -7.66
N GLN A 36 1.69 -4.22 -7.38
CA GLN A 36 2.01 -3.68 -6.07
C GLN A 36 0.78 -3.00 -5.50
N ILE A 37 0.48 -3.26 -4.22
CA ILE A 37 -0.57 -2.55 -3.49
C ILE A 37 0.04 -1.43 -2.64
N HIS A 38 -0.55 -0.24 -2.76
CA HIS A 38 -0.25 0.91 -1.92
C HIS A 38 -1.52 1.32 -1.19
N ALA A 39 -1.44 1.63 0.10
CA ALA A 39 -2.61 2.06 0.88
C ALA A 39 -2.27 3.27 1.73
N LEU A 40 -3.25 4.17 1.84
CA LEU A 40 -3.24 5.24 2.82
C LEU A 40 -4.05 4.78 4.03
N ILE A 41 -3.40 4.77 5.19
CA ILE A 41 -4.00 4.29 6.43
C ILE A 41 -4.06 5.45 7.41
N HIS A 42 -5.25 5.74 7.93
CA HIS A 42 -5.46 6.76 8.93
C HIS A 42 -4.78 6.37 10.24
N GLN A 43 -4.02 7.30 10.82
CA GLN A 43 -3.50 7.18 12.17
C GLN A 43 -4.30 8.09 13.11
N PRO A 44 -4.69 7.61 14.31
CA PRO A 44 -4.29 6.35 14.95
C PRO A 44 -5.22 5.14 14.69
N THR A 45 -6.34 5.31 13.99
CA THR A 45 -7.42 4.30 13.96
C THR A 45 -7.09 3.04 13.14
N GLY A 46 -6.11 3.10 12.24
CA GLY A 46 -5.74 1.97 11.37
C GLY A 46 -6.72 1.71 10.23
N VAL A 47 -7.72 2.57 10.03
CA VAL A 47 -8.69 2.50 8.93
C VAL A 47 -7.97 2.80 7.61
N VAL A 48 -8.24 2.00 6.58
CA VAL A 48 -7.74 2.22 5.23
C VAL A 48 -8.61 3.30 4.56
N LEU A 49 -8.04 4.46 4.30
CA LEU A 49 -8.74 5.57 3.64
C LEU A 49 -8.88 5.34 2.14
N THR A 50 -7.82 4.85 1.51
CA THR A 50 -7.79 4.52 0.09
C THR A 50 -6.65 3.55 -0.20
N ALA A 51 -6.74 2.84 -1.32
CA ALA A 51 -5.69 1.96 -1.81
C ALA A 51 -5.54 2.09 -3.33
N MET A 52 -4.43 1.63 -3.87
CA MET A 52 -4.12 1.61 -5.29
C MET A 52 -3.35 0.34 -5.64
N LEU A 53 -3.68 -0.26 -6.77
CA LEU A 53 -2.86 -1.30 -7.40
C LEU A 53 -2.07 -0.67 -8.53
N LEU A 54 -0.75 -0.76 -8.45
CA LEU A 54 0.16 -0.36 -9.52
C LEU A 54 0.78 -1.59 -10.19
N PRO A 55 1.08 -1.52 -11.49
CA PRO A 55 1.94 -2.48 -12.15
C PRO A 55 3.27 -2.69 -11.41
N GLY A 56 3.76 -3.93 -11.33
CA GLY A 56 4.98 -4.25 -10.57
C GLY A 56 6.26 -3.57 -11.06
N ASN A 57 6.29 -3.08 -12.30
CA ASN A 57 7.41 -2.34 -12.87
C ASN A 57 7.29 -0.81 -12.71
N TRP A 58 6.22 -0.31 -12.09
CA TRP A 58 6.03 1.12 -11.89
C TRP A 58 6.74 1.60 -10.63
N ASP A 59 7.09 2.89 -10.65
CA ASP A 59 7.74 3.54 -9.52
C ASP A 59 6.72 3.84 -8.41
N ASP A 60 7.02 3.37 -7.19
CA ASP A 60 6.24 3.58 -5.97
C ASP A 60 5.85 5.06 -5.73
N ARG A 61 6.65 6.02 -6.20
CA ARG A 61 6.38 7.47 -6.08
C ARG A 61 5.15 7.91 -6.88
N ARG A 62 4.75 7.14 -7.90
CA ARG A 62 3.52 7.40 -8.66
C ARG A 62 2.28 7.18 -7.79
N ALA A 63 2.30 6.18 -6.90
CA ALA A 63 1.20 5.94 -5.98
C ALA A 63 1.05 7.10 -4.99
N VAL A 64 2.17 7.66 -4.53
CA VAL A 64 2.18 8.76 -3.54
C VAL A 64 1.35 9.94 -4.02
N ARG A 65 1.60 10.43 -5.24
CA ARG A 65 0.85 11.59 -5.77
C ARG A 65 -0.64 11.30 -5.85
N ALA A 66 -1.02 10.15 -6.37
CA ALA A 66 -2.43 9.80 -6.52
C ALA A 66 -3.13 9.59 -5.16
N LEU A 67 -2.47 8.95 -4.20
CA LEU A 67 -3.00 8.77 -2.84
C LEU A 67 -3.05 10.10 -2.09
N ALA A 68 -2.06 10.97 -2.26
CA ALA A 68 -2.01 12.27 -1.62
C ALA A 68 -3.13 13.19 -2.13
N LEU A 69 -3.36 13.26 -3.45
CA LEU A 69 -4.47 14.02 -4.04
C LEU A 69 -5.86 13.53 -3.61
N SER A 70 -5.98 12.28 -3.13
CA SER A 70 -7.24 11.76 -2.61
C SER A 70 -7.60 12.29 -1.23
N THR A 71 -6.70 12.98 -0.54
CA THR A 71 -6.94 13.57 0.79
C THR A 71 -7.15 15.08 0.70
N GLY A 72 -7.95 15.62 1.62
CA GLY A 72 -8.16 17.06 1.76
C GLY A 72 -6.99 17.83 2.40
N GLY A 73 -5.79 17.23 2.48
CA GLY A 73 -4.62 17.79 3.17
C GLY A 73 -4.13 16.94 4.35
N GLY A 74 -3.04 17.38 4.98
CA GLY A 74 -2.48 16.77 6.19
C GLY A 74 -1.02 16.34 6.07
N VAL A 75 -0.54 15.58 7.06
CA VAL A 75 0.81 15.00 7.08
C VAL A 75 0.73 13.55 6.64
N LEU A 76 1.47 13.22 5.60
CA LEU A 76 1.63 11.84 5.11
C LEU A 76 2.93 11.29 5.67
N LEU A 77 2.88 10.12 6.29
CA LEU A 77 4.06 9.38 6.72
C LEU A 77 4.30 8.25 5.72
N GLY A 78 5.47 8.23 5.11
CA GLY A 78 5.82 7.25 4.08
C GLY A 78 7.17 6.58 4.32
N ASP A 79 7.30 5.35 3.85
CA ASP A 79 8.57 4.63 3.74
C ASP A 79 9.57 5.38 2.84
N GLN A 80 10.86 5.08 3.00
CA GLN A 80 11.94 5.70 2.22
C GLN A 80 11.77 5.55 0.70
N GLY A 81 11.17 4.45 0.23
CA GLY A 81 10.88 4.24 -1.19
C GLY A 81 9.92 5.27 -1.82
N TYR A 82 9.18 6.01 -0.99
CA TYR A 82 8.30 7.10 -1.44
C TYR A 82 9.01 8.46 -1.57
N SER A 83 10.29 8.52 -1.15
CA SER A 83 11.10 9.74 -1.23
C SER A 83 11.62 10.01 -2.66
N GLY A 84 11.62 11.27 -3.07
CA GLY A 84 12.13 11.70 -4.37
C GLY A 84 12.07 13.22 -4.51
N LYS A 85 12.98 13.83 -5.28
CA LYS A 85 13.03 15.30 -5.47
C LYS A 85 11.65 15.86 -5.82
N GLU A 86 10.97 15.25 -6.79
CA GLU A 86 9.66 15.72 -7.22
C GLU A 86 8.48 15.35 -6.31
N THR A 87 8.64 14.42 -5.36
CA THR A 87 7.62 14.13 -4.33
C THR A 87 7.81 15.03 -3.10
N PHE A 88 9.03 15.50 -2.87
CA PHE A 88 9.41 16.40 -1.78
C PHE A 88 9.24 17.88 -2.12
N ASP A 89 9.36 18.26 -3.40
CA ASP A 89 9.15 19.63 -3.91
C ASP A 89 7.67 19.93 -4.26
N TRP A 90 6.79 18.93 -4.20
CA TRP A 90 5.35 19.09 -4.42
C TRP A 90 4.51 19.69 -3.25
N PRO A 91 5.01 20.05 -2.04
CA PRO A 91 4.11 20.42 -0.93
C PRO A 91 3.73 21.91 -0.85
N CYS A 92 4.01 22.76 -1.83
CA CYS A 92 3.85 24.22 -1.64
C CYS A 92 2.53 24.85 -2.12
N GLY A 93 1.63 24.10 -2.79
CA GLY A 93 0.36 24.66 -3.28
C GLY A 93 -0.89 24.24 -2.50
N GLN A 94 -0.91 23.00 -1.98
CA GLN A 94 -2.08 22.38 -1.36
C GLN A 94 -1.64 21.49 -0.18
N ALA A 95 -1.31 22.11 0.96
CA ALA A 95 -1.30 21.56 2.33
C ALA A 95 -1.02 20.04 2.55
N GLN A 96 -0.08 19.42 1.82
CA GLN A 96 0.27 18.01 1.96
C GLN A 96 1.77 17.90 2.19
N THR A 97 2.18 17.56 3.42
CA THR A 97 3.61 17.33 3.74
C THR A 97 3.86 15.83 3.83
N LEU A 98 4.64 15.27 2.90
CA LEU A 98 5.16 13.92 3.02
C LEU A 98 6.41 13.95 3.92
N ARG A 99 6.32 13.32 5.09
CA ARG A 99 7.49 13.01 5.91
C ARG A 99 7.91 11.57 5.66
N VAL A 100 9.13 11.43 5.18
CA VAL A 100 9.78 10.14 5.05
C VAL A 100 10.18 9.68 6.45
N MET A 101 9.74 8.50 6.84
CA MET A 101 10.17 7.90 8.09
C MET A 101 11.65 7.50 7.95
N PRO A 102 12.54 7.92 8.88
CA PRO A 102 13.93 7.51 8.87
C PRO A 102 14.06 6.00 8.97
N SER A 103 15.15 5.46 8.42
CA SER A 103 15.52 4.06 8.65
C SER A 103 15.86 3.88 10.14
N ASP A 104 15.88 2.63 10.62
CA ASP A 104 16.20 2.31 12.02
C ASP A 104 17.63 2.70 12.46
N GLU A 105 18.41 3.31 11.56
CA GLU A 105 19.79 3.74 11.80
C GLU A 105 19.89 5.08 12.56
N ASP A 106 18.86 5.94 12.53
CA ASP A 106 18.92 7.31 13.09
C ASP A 106 18.34 7.41 14.52
N ARG A 107 19.20 7.31 15.54
CA ARG A 107 18.84 6.96 16.94
C ARG A 107 18.06 7.96 17.80
N GLU A 108 17.73 9.17 17.37
CA GLU A 108 17.06 10.18 18.24
C GLU A 108 15.64 10.54 17.77
N GLY A 109 14.63 10.30 18.62
CA GLY A 109 13.21 10.61 18.34
C GLY A 109 12.38 9.47 17.70
N LEU A 110 12.97 8.28 17.53
CA LEU A 110 12.38 7.18 16.77
C LEU A 110 11.19 6.47 17.42
N SER A 111 10.94 6.57 18.73
CA SER A 111 9.96 5.66 19.36
C SER A 111 8.54 5.88 18.84
N ALA A 112 8.10 7.13 18.68
CA ALA A 112 6.77 7.46 18.18
C ALA A 112 6.63 7.12 16.69
N ILE A 113 7.64 7.43 15.88
CA ILE A 113 7.64 7.12 14.44
C ILE A 113 7.68 5.60 14.22
N SER A 114 8.50 4.89 14.98
CA SER A 114 8.61 3.43 14.96
C SER A 114 7.29 2.77 15.38
N GLN A 115 6.63 3.27 16.43
CA GLN A 115 5.30 2.80 16.83
C GLN A 115 4.26 3.02 15.73
N VAL A 116 4.28 4.18 15.07
CA VAL A 116 3.40 4.45 13.94
C VAL A 116 3.69 3.51 12.77
N ARG A 117 4.97 3.30 12.42
CA ARG A 117 5.39 2.35 11.38
C ARG A 117 4.89 0.94 11.71
N GLN A 118 5.13 0.45 12.92
CA GLN A 118 4.67 -0.87 13.38
C GLN A 118 3.15 -1.01 13.30
N ARG A 119 2.39 0.02 13.66
CA ARG A 119 0.92 0.02 13.55
C ARG A 119 0.46 -0.04 12.09
N ILE A 120 1.09 0.73 11.21
CA ILE A 120 0.82 0.74 9.78
C ILE A 120 1.14 -0.65 9.19
N GLU A 121 2.32 -1.18 9.46
CA GLU A 121 2.76 -2.50 9.00
C GLU A 121 1.85 -3.62 9.50
N SER A 122 1.42 -3.57 10.77
CA SER A 122 0.48 -4.53 11.35
C SER A 122 -0.89 -4.45 10.68
N SER A 123 -1.41 -3.24 10.48
CA SER A 123 -2.70 -3.00 9.82
C SER A 123 -2.65 -3.49 8.36
N PHE A 124 -1.60 -3.14 7.65
CA PHE A 124 -1.37 -3.54 6.27
C PHE A 124 -1.20 -5.06 6.14
N SER A 125 -0.42 -5.69 7.03
CA SER A 125 -0.22 -7.14 7.03
C SER A 125 -1.50 -7.91 7.35
N SER A 126 -2.36 -7.35 8.22
CA SER A 126 -3.68 -7.92 8.51
C SER A 126 -4.60 -7.81 7.29
N LEU A 127 -4.68 -6.65 6.64
CA LEU A 127 -5.41 -6.47 5.38
C LEU A 127 -4.89 -7.42 4.30
N TRP A 128 -3.57 -7.51 4.14
CA TRP A 128 -2.93 -8.32 3.11
C TRP A 128 -3.23 -9.82 3.29
N ARG A 129 -3.24 -10.34 4.51
CA ARG A 129 -3.63 -11.74 4.77
C ARG A 129 -5.05 -12.03 4.29
N ARG A 130 -6.00 -11.12 4.55
CA ARG A 130 -7.38 -11.24 4.04
C ARG A 130 -7.42 -11.18 2.52
N PHE A 131 -6.55 -10.37 1.92
CA PHE A 131 -6.45 -10.22 0.47
C PHE A 131 -5.83 -11.43 -0.23
N ALA A 132 -4.63 -11.85 0.17
CA ALA A 132 -3.80 -12.82 -0.54
C ALA A 132 -4.43 -14.21 -0.69
N ASP A 133 -5.16 -14.70 0.31
CA ASP A 133 -5.63 -16.09 0.31
C ASP A 133 -6.84 -16.36 -0.59
N ARG A 134 -7.55 -15.30 -1.03
CA ARG A 134 -8.88 -15.46 -1.67
C ARG A 134 -9.11 -14.51 -2.84
N VAL A 135 -8.13 -14.34 -3.73
CA VAL A 135 -8.32 -13.58 -4.97
C VAL A 135 -8.19 -14.53 -6.15
N TYR A 136 -9.32 -15.01 -6.64
CA TYR A 136 -9.40 -15.91 -7.80
C TYR A 136 -9.82 -15.20 -9.09
N SER A 137 -9.94 -13.86 -9.05
CA SER A 137 -10.38 -13.09 -10.21
C SER A 137 -9.42 -13.25 -11.38
N ARG A 138 -9.99 -13.46 -12.57
CA ARG A 138 -9.28 -13.51 -13.85
C ARG A 138 -9.50 -12.24 -14.68
N SER A 139 -10.00 -11.17 -14.07
CA SER A 139 -10.15 -9.84 -14.69
C SER A 139 -9.68 -8.73 -13.75
N TRP A 140 -9.25 -7.60 -14.31
CA TRP A 140 -8.93 -6.39 -13.54
C TRP A 140 -10.09 -5.93 -12.67
N ARG A 141 -11.29 -5.87 -13.24
CA ARG A 141 -12.50 -5.46 -12.51
C ARG A 141 -12.79 -6.35 -11.32
N GLY A 142 -12.68 -7.68 -11.47
CA GLY A 142 -12.90 -8.59 -10.36
C GLY A 142 -11.79 -8.52 -9.31
N LEU A 143 -10.54 -8.28 -9.71
CA LEU A 143 -9.41 -8.08 -8.79
C LEU A 143 -9.65 -6.83 -7.94
N TRP A 144 -9.98 -5.72 -8.59
CA TRP A 144 -10.26 -4.44 -7.93
C TRP A 144 -11.49 -4.52 -7.02
N THR A 145 -12.58 -5.13 -7.49
CA THR A 145 -13.79 -5.33 -6.68
C THR A 145 -13.49 -6.18 -5.45
N SER A 146 -12.72 -7.26 -5.59
CA SER A 146 -12.32 -8.10 -4.45
C SER A 146 -11.51 -7.32 -3.42
N LEU A 147 -10.64 -6.40 -3.88
CA LEU A 147 -9.86 -5.54 -2.99
C LEU A 147 -10.77 -4.58 -2.22
N LEU A 148 -11.67 -3.89 -2.92
CA LEU A 148 -12.59 -2.94 -2.29
C LEU A 148 -13.50 -3.59 -1.24
N VAL A 149 -14.04 -4.77 -1.53
CA VAL A 149 -14.89 -5.51 -0.57
C VAL A 149 -14.09 -5.89 0.68
N LYS A 150 -12.83 -6.32 0.53
CA LYS A 150 -11.98 -6.69 1.67
C LYS A 150 -11.50 -5.50 2.47
N ILE A 151 -11.28 -4.35 1.82
CA ILE A 151 -11.01 -3.08 2.51
C ILE A 151 -12.23 -2.65 3.31
N LEU A 152 -13.43 -2.77 2.74
CA LEU A 152 -14.68 -2.44 3.43
C LEU A 152 -14.87 -3.30 4.68
N ASP A 153 -14.74 -4.62 4.55
CA ASP A 153 -14.79 -5.58 5.65
C ASP A 153 -13.75 -5.24 6.74
N PHE A 154 -12.49 -5.04 6.34
CA PHE A 154 -11.42 -4.62 7.25
C PHE A 154 -11.75 -3.31 7.99
N ASN A 155 -12.31 -2.32 7.30
CA ASN A 155 -12.67 -1.04 7.89
C ASN A 155 -13.87 -1.16 8.83
N MET A 156 -14.86 -1.98 8.51
CA MET A 156 -16.01 -2.25 9.38
C MET A 156 -15.57 -2.88 10.71
N GLU A 157 -14.62 -3.82 10.67
CA GLU A 157 -14.04 -4.42 11.87
C GLU A 157 -13.26 -3.39 12.69
N ARG A 158 -12.44 -2.55 12.05
CA ARG A 158 -11.70 -1.47 12.73
C ARG A 158 -12.61 -0.43 13.36
N ALA A 159 -13.79 -0.21 12.78
CA ALA A 159 -14.83 0.65 13.33
C ALA A 159 -15.68 -0.02 14.41
N GLY A 160 -15.48 -1.31 14.69
CA GLY A 160 -16.26 -2.08 15.67
C GLY A 160 -17.69 -2.41 15.22
N ILE A 161 -17.97 -2.32 13.92
CA ILE A 161 -19.29 -2.57 13.33
C ILE A 161 -19.54 -4.08 13.18
N ILE A 162 -18.49 -4.85 12.87
CA ILE A 162 -18.54 -6.30 12.73
C ILE A 162 -17.52 -6.95 13.67
N ALA A 163 -17.81 -8.17 14.13
CA ALA A 163 -16.92 -8.93 14.99
C ALA A 163 -15.66 -9.39 14.23
N THR A 164 -14.53 -9.44 14.92
CA THR A 164 -13.28 -10.03 14.41
C THR A 164 -13.48 -11.53 14.18
N ALA A 165 -13.44 -11.97 12.92
CA ALA A 165 -13.46 -13.38 12.53
C ALA A 165 -12.11 -14.08 12.73
#